data_AF-A0A832X8Q1-F1
#
_entry.id   AF-A0A832X8Q1-F1
#
_cell.length_a   1.000
_cell.length_b   1.000
_cell.length_c   1.000
_cell.angle_alpha   90.00
_cell.angle_beta   90.00
_cell.angle_gamma   90.00
#
_symmetry.space_group_name_H-M   'P 1'
#
loop_
_entity.id
_entity.type
_entity.pdbx_description
1 polymer ?
#
loop_
_entity_poly.entity_id
_entity_poly.type
_entity_poly.pdbx_seq_one_letter_code
_entity_poly.pdbx_strand_id
1 'polypeptide(L)'
;MDMNETVTAILAYGGICDHCLGRFFGKRSFGLSNDERGRGLRISHALATNIPYKKDAGSCWVCGNFFDNIPLWADRVVEAVKDLEFSTLLVGCRVPPLIAENEEMVWSDLSLADPEPFKSEVNREVGKAVSARTGKVVDFKKPDVVIILDALGGNVEVQVNSVFFYGRYQKFERGIPQTHWDCRECRGRGCEKCNFTGAQYLDSVEEL
;
A
#
# COMPACT_ATOMS: atom_id res chain seq x y z
N MET A 1 -29.26 -15.40 6.98
CA MET A 1 -29.01 -15.99 5.65
C MET A 1 -28.07 -17.16 5.81
N ASP A 2 -28.37 -18.27 5.14
CA ASP A 2 -27.38 -19.30 4.84
C ASP A 2 -26.29 -18.74 3.91
N MET A 3 -25.11 -19.35 3.91
CA MET A 3 -23.97 -18.93 3.08
C MET A 3 -24.32 -18.83 1.59
N ASN A 4 -25.09 -19.78 1.05
CA ASN A 4 -25.47 -19.74 -0.36
C ASN A 4 -26.49 -18.62 -0.65
N GLU A 5 -27.35 -18.27 0.30
CA GLU A 5 -28.28 -17.14 0.16
C GLU A 5 -27.50 -15.81 0.12
N THR A 6 -26.50 -15.65 1.00
CA THR A 6 -25.61 -14.46 0.96
C THR A 6 -24.85 -14.38 -0.35
N VAL A 7 -24.29 -15.49 -0.86
CA VAL A 7 -23.63 -15.52 -2.17
C VAL A 7 -24.61 -15.12 -3.28
N THR A 8 -25.85 -15.62 -3.26
CA THR A 8 -26.89 -15.25 -4.22
C THR A 8 -27.15 -13.74 -4.20
N ALA A 9 -27.28 -13.15 -3.01
CA ALA A 9 -27.50 -11.73 -2.84
C ALA A 9 -26.32 -10.89 -3.37
N ILE A 10 -25.07 -11.29 -3.09
CA ILE A 10 -23.86 -10.62 -3.61
C ILE A 10 -23.83 -10.66 -5.14
N LEU A 11 -24.14 -11.83 -5.74
CA LEU A 11 -24.13 -12.00 -7.19
C LEU A 11 -25.22 -11.19 -7.90
N ALA A 12 -26.26 -10.75 -7.18
CA ALA A 12 -27.32 -9.90 -7.72
C ALA A 12 -26.87 -8.46 -7.99
N TYR A 13 -25.81 -7.96 -7.33
CA TYR A 13 -25.27 -6.62 -7.57
C TYR A 13 -24.56 -6.50 -8.92
N GLY A 14 -23.95 -7.59 -9.41
CA GLY A 14 -23.22 -7.60 -10.67
C GLY A 14 -22.13 -8.66 -10.73
N GLY A 15 -21.42 -8.69 -11.85
CA GLY A 15 -20.27 -9.59 -12.04
C GLY A 15 -19.16 -9.30 -11.03
N ILE A 16 -18.71 -10.32 -10.30
CA ILE A 16 -17.71 -10.19 -9.23
C ILE A 16 -16.62 -11.24 -9.43
N CYS A 17 -15.35 -10.86 -9.28
CA CYS A 17 -14.23 -11.79 -9.34
C CYS A 17 -14.14 -12.64 -8.07
N ASP A 18 -13.38 -13.73 -8.13
CA ASP A 18 -13.27 -14.66 -7.00
C ASP A 18 -12.58 -14.01 -5.78
N HIS A 19 -11.58 -13.13 -5.97
CA HIS A 19 -11.00 -12.35 -4.86
C HIS A 19 -12.06 -11.54 -4.10
N CYS A 20 -12.88 -10.76 -4.81
CA CYS A 20 -13.91 -9.92 -4.20
C CYS A 20 -15.03 -10.74 -3.57
N LEU A 21 -15.40 -11.88 -4.16
CA LEU A 21 -16.37 -12.77 -3.54
C LEU A 21 -15.80 -13.42 -2.27
N GLY A 22 -14.55 -13.89 -2.29
CA GLY A 22 -13.93 -14.56 -1.16
C GLY A 22 -13.61 -13.62 0.01
N ARG A 23 -13.20 -12.38 -0.25
CA ARG A 23 -12.92 -11.40 0.81
C ARG A 23 -14.18 -11.03 1.59
N PHE A 24 -15.37 -11.06 1.00
CA PHE A 24 -16.63 -10.87 1.74
C PHE A 24 -16.89 -11.96 2.79
N PHE A 25 -16.15 -13.07 2.72
CA PHE A 25 -16.12 -14.14 3.70
C PHE A 25 -14.72 -14.27 4.35
N GLY A 26 -14.00 -13.15 4.48
CA GLY A 26 -12.60 -13.02 4.90
C GLY A 26 -12.16 -13.90 6.08
N LYS A 27 -13.01 -14.02 7.11
CA LYS A 27 -12.73 -14.80 8.33
C LYS A 27 -13.36 -16.21 8.35
N ARG A 28 -13.98 -16.65 7.26
CA ARG A 28 -14.56 -18.00 7.14
C ARG A 28 -13.54 -18.97 6.56
N SER A 29 -13.23 -20.02 7.31
CA SER A 29 -12.18 -21.00 6.98
C SER A 29 -10.77 -20.39 6.89
N PHE A 30 -9.77 -21.15 7.31
CA PHE A 30 -8.37 -20.72 7.37
C PHE A 30 -7.51 -21.52 6.40
N GLY A 31 -6.40 -20.92 5.93
CA GLY A 31 -5.47 -21.56 4.99
C GLY A 31 -5.86 -21.46 3.51
N LEU A 32 -6.92 -20.71 3.18
CA LEU A 32 -7.32 -20.40 1.82
C LEU A 32 -6.97 -18.94 1.49
N SER A 33 -6.51 -18.72 0.27
CA SER A 33 -6.54 -17.39 -0.35
C SER A 33 -7.99 -16.97 -0.65
N ASN A 34 -8.21 -15.67 -0.87
CA ASN A 34 -9.55 -15.17 -1.15
C ASN A 34 -10.02 -15.59 -2.56
N ASP A 35 -9.14 -15.77 -3.55
CA ASP A 35 -9.52 -16.33 -4.84
C ASP A 35 -9.95 -17.80 -4.73
N GLU A 36 -9.23 -18.62 -3.96
CA GLU A 36 -9.67 -20.00 -3.68
C GLU A 36 -11.02 -20.02 -2.96
N ARG A 37 -11.18 -19.15 -1.95
CA ARG A 37 -12.44 -19.06 -1.20
C ARG A 37 -13.60 -18.62 -2.09
N GLY A 38 -13.42 -17.57 -2.90
CA GLY A 38 -14.44 -17.08 -3.81
C GLY A 38 -14.82 -18.11 -4.87
N ARG A 39 -13.82 -18.79 -5.45
CA ARG A 39 -14.06 -19.88 -6.39
C ARG A 39 -14.87 -21.00 -5.75
N GLY A 40 -14.52 -21.40 -4.52
CA GLY A 40 -15.25 -22.41 -3.75
C GLY A 40 -16.70 -22.01 -3.48
N LEU A 41 -16.94 -20.76 -3.06
CA LEU A 41 -18.28 -20.20 -2.85
C LEU A 41 -19.11 -20.23 -4.14
N ARG A 42 -18.52 -19.86 -5.27
CA ARG A 42 -19.19 -19.87 -6.58
C ARG A 42 -19.57 -21.28 -7.01
N ILE A 43 -18.68 -22.25 -6.84
CA ILE A 43 -18.95 -23.67 -7.14
C ILE A 43 -20.07 -24.18 -6.23
N SER A 44 -19.99 -23.94 -4.91
CA SER A 44 -21.03 -24.32 -3.95
C SER A 44 -22.39 -23.77 -4.34
N HIS A 45 -22.47 -22.47 -4.66
CA HIS A 45 -23.70 -21.81 -5.07
C HIS A 45 -24.28 -22.43 -6.36
N ALA A 46 -23.45 -22.69 -7.37
CA ALA A 46 -23.89 -23.29 -8.62
C ALA A 46 -24.46 -24.72 -8.42
N LEU A 47 -23.81 -25.51 -7.56
CA LEU A 47 -24.29 -26.85 -7.20
C LEU A 47 -25.61 -26.78 -6.41
N ALA A 48 -25.70 -25.89 -5.41
CA ALA A 48 -26.88 -25.74 -4.56
C ALA A 48 -28.12 -25.25 -5.33
N THR A 49 -27.92 -24.39 -6.34
CA THR A 49 -29.00 -23.84 -7.18
C THR A 49 -29.23 -24.64 -8.46
N ASN A 50 -28.43 -25.68 -8.70
CA ASN A 50 -28.48 -26.54 -9.89
C ASN A 50 -28.42 -25.75 -11.22
N ILE A 51 -27.49 -24.80 -11.30
CA ILE A 51 -27.22 -24.01 -12.52
C ILE A 51 -25.85 -24.36 -13.09
N PRO A 52 -25.62 -24.19 -14.42
CA PRO A 52 -24.31 -24.39 -15.00
C PRO A 52 -23.27 -23.49 -14.32
N TYR A 53 -22.17 -24.09 -13.86
CA TYR A 53 -21.03 -23.34 -13.35
C TYR A 53 -20.48 -22.44 -14.46
N LYS A 54 -20.39 -21.15 -14.16
CA LYS A 54 -19.67 -20.18 -14.98
C LYS A 54 -18.55 -19.62 -14.13
N LYS A 55 -17.34 -19.61 -14.69
CA LYS A 55 -16.26 -18.78 -14.16
C LYS A 55 -16.71 -17.33 -14.17
N ASP A 56 -16.16 -16.50 -13.29
CA ASP A 56 -16.38 -15.06 -13.34
C ASP A 56 -16.10 -14.55 -14.76
N ALA A 57 -17.12 -13.96 -15.38
CA ALA A 57 -17.08 -13.51 -16.75
C ALA A 57 -17.47 -12.04 -16.77
N GLY A 58 -16.48 -11.16 -16.87
CA GLY A 58 -16.69 -9.73 -17.08
C GLY A 58 -15.81 -8.85 -16.21
N SER A 59 -16.18 -7.57 -16.17
CA SER A 59 -15.59 -6.59 -15.25
C SER A 59 -16.16 -6.81 -13.86
N CYS A 60 -15.30 -7.05 -12.87
CA CYS A 60 -15.69 -7.07 -11.47
C CYS A 60 -16.25 -5.71 -11.09
N TRP A 61 -17.52 -5.65 -10.72
CA TRP A 61 -18.20 -4.41 -10.38
C TRP A 61 -17.60 -3.75 -9.13
N VAL A 62 -16.99 -4.54 -8.23
CA VAL A 62 -16.37 -4.01 -7.01
C VAL A 62 -14.98 -3.43 -7.28
N CYS A 63 -14.06 -4.22 -7.83
CA CYS A 63 -12.65 -3.82 -7.96
C CYS A 63 -12.17 -3.50 -9.38
N GLY A 64 -13.03 -3.60 -10.40
CA GLY A 64 -12.66 -3.34 -11.79
C GLY A 64 -11.53 -4.21 -12.31
N ASN A 65 -11.43 -5.46 -11.85
CA ASN A 65 -10.38 -6.43 -12.21
C ASN A 65 -8.96 -6.02 -11.79
N PHE A 66 -8.83 -5.31 -10.66
CA PHE A 66 -7.52 -4.97 -10.09
C PHE A 66 -6.62 -6.20 -9.90
N PHE A 67 -7.17 -7.30 -9.38
CA PHE A 67 -6.39 -8.49 -9.02
C PHE A 67 -5.78 -9.22 -10.22
N ASP A 68 -6.36 -9.09 -11.42
CA ASP A 68 -5.78 -9.62 -12.66
C ASP A 68 -4.44 -8.95 -13.01
N ASN A 69 -4.21 -7.75 -12.46
CA ASN A 69 -3.05 -6.91 -12.73
C ASN A 69 -2.00 -6.97 -11.62
N ILE A 70 -2.08 -7.91 -10.66
CA ILE A 70 -1.04 -8.06 -9.60
C ILE A 70 0.37 -8.16 -10.19
N PRO A 71 0.65 -8.98 -11.24
CA PRO A 71 1.99 -9.05 -11.82
C PRO A 71 2.46 -7.69 -12.35
N LEU A 72 1.60 -6.96 -13.05
CA LEU A 72 1.92 -5.63 -13.57
C LEU A 72 2.28 -4.66 -12.43
N TRP A 73 1.50 -4.66 -11.35
CA TRP A 73 1.78 -3.81 -10.18
C TRP A 73 3.10 -4.16 -9.53
N ALA A 74 3.39 -5.44 -9.33
CA ALA A 74 4.64 -5.85 -8.75
C ALA A 74 5.85 -5.50 -9.65
N ASP A 75 5.69 -5.46 -10.99
CA ASP A 75 6.77 -5.08 -11.91
C ASP A 75 7.04 -3.58 -11.82
N ARG A 76 5.98 -2.76 -11.73
CA ARG A 76 6.11 -1.32 -11.49
C ARG A 76 6.81 -1.01 -10.17
N VAL A 77 6.50 -1.76 -9.11
CA VAL A 77 7.15 -1.59 -7.82
C VAL A 77 8.63 -1.94 -7.91
N VAL A 78 8.99 -3.06 -8.53
CA VAL A 78 10.39 -3.47 -8.73
C VAL A 78 11.16 -2.40 -9.48
N GLU A 79 10.59 -1.86 -10.55
CA GLU A 79 11.21 -0.78 -11.33
C GLU A 79 11.39 0.50 -10.50
N ALA A 80 10.39 0.87 -9.67
CA ALA A 80 10.44 2.07 -8.85
C ALA A 80 11.49 2.04 -7.73
N VAL A 81 11.93 0.84 -7.31
CA VAL A 81 12.89 0.65 -6.21
C VAL A 81 14.25 0.12 -6.66
N LYS A 82 14.48 -0.02 -7.98
CA LYS A 82 15.66 -0.70 -8.54
C LYS A 82 17.00 -0.08 -8.12
N ASP A 83 17.03 1.24 -7.92
CA ASP A 83 18.24 2.01 -7.58
C ASP A 83 18.38 2.25 -6.07
N LEU A 84 17.52 1.63 -5.25
CA LEU A 84 17.52 1.80 -3.79
C LEU A 84 18.18 0.62 -3.09
N GLU A 85 18.98 0.92 -2.07
CA GLU A 85 19.51 -0.08 -1.14
C GLU A 85 18.59 -0.19 0.08
N PHE A 86 17.95 -1.36 0.24
CA PHE A 86 17.05 -1.65 1.36
C PHE A 86 16.95 -3.15 1.62
N SER A 87 16.51 -3.53 2.81
CA SER A 87 16.31 -4.92 3.22
C SER A 87 14.84 -5.25 3.44
N THR A 88 14.08 -4.29 3.97
CA THR A 88 12.66 -4.46 4.30
C THR A 88 11.77 -3.49 3.52
N LEU A 89 10.56 -3.94 3.21
CA LEU A 89 9.58 -3.11 2.52
C LEU A 89 8.18 -3.23 3.14
N LEU A 90 7.30 -2.29 2.82
CA LEU A 90 5.89 -2.39 3.12
C LEU A 90 5.07 -1.89 1.92
N VAL A 91 4.15 -2.73 1.43
CA VAL A 91 3.22 -2.33 0.37
C VAL A 91 1.89 -1.87 0.96
N GLY A 92 1.47 -0.67 0.55
CA GLY A 92 0.20 -0.06 0.85
C GLY A 92 -0.55 0.30 -0.43
N CYS A 93 -1.85 0.52 -0.32
CA CYS A 93 -2.70 0.92 -1.44
C CYS A 93 -3.57 2.14 -1.05
N ARG A 94 -3.64 3.12 -1.95
CA ARG A 94 -4.65 4.18 -1.94
C ARG A 94 -5.88 3.64 -2.68
N VAL A 95 -6.89 3.25 -1.92
CA VAL A 95 -8.12 2.66 -2.48
C VAL A 95 -8.88 3.75 -3.24
N PRO A 96 -9.25 3.52 -4.52
CA PRO A 96 -10.10 4.43 -5.26
C PRO A 96 -11.46 4.59 -4.57
N PRO A 97 -12.02 5.80 -4.44
CA PRO A 97 -13.29 6.03 -3.76
C PRO A 97 -14.41 5.11 -4.28
N LEU A 98 -14.50 4.91 -5.60
CA LEU A 98 -15.50 4.02 -6.20
C LEU A 98 -15.41 2.58 -5.67
N ILE A 99 -14.21 2.03 -5.48
CA ILE A 99 -14.04 0.66 -4.96
C ILE A 99 -14.45 0.60 -3.48
N ALA A 100 -14.09 1.62 -2.70
CA ALA A 100 -14.46 1.71 -1.29
C ALA A 100 -15.98 1.79 -1.10
N GLU A 101 -16.66 2.63 -1.89
CA GLU A 101 -18.12 2.76 -1.86
C GLU A 101 -18.82 1.46 -2.31
N ASN A 102 -18.35 0.83 -3.39
CA ASN A 102 -18.92 -0.43 -3.88
C ASN A 102 -18.80 -1.56 -2.84
N GLU A 103 -17.66 -1.62 -2.15
CA GLU A 103 -17.41 -2.56 -1.06
C GLU A 103 -18.33 -2.30 0.14
N GLU A 104 -18.39 -1.04 0.60
CA GLU A 104 -19.21 -0.61 1.74
C GLU A 104 -20.70 -0.85 1.50
N MET A 105 -21.18 -0.63 0.25
CA MET A 105 -22.56 -0.89 -0.13
C MET A 105 -22.95 -2.36 0.12
N VAL A 106 -22.12 -3.32 -0.31
CA VAL A 106 -22.39 -4.76 -0.05
C VAL A 106 -22.35 -5.08 1.43
N TRP A 107 -21.39 -4.50 2.15
CA TRP A 107 -21.21 -4.76 3.58
C TRP A 107 -22.42 -4.32 4.40
N SER A 108 -22.88 -3.10 4.13
CA SER A 108 -24.00 -2.49 4.82
C SER A 108 -25.33 -3.16 4.45
N ASP A 109 -25.60 -3.33 3.15
CA ASP A 109 -26.88 -3.88 2.68
C ASP A 109 -27.10 -5.33 3.14
N LEU A 110 -26.03 -6.14 3.17
CA LEU A 110 -26.10 -7.56 3.53
C LEU A 110 -25.69 -7.84 4.98
N SER A 111 -25.32 -6.80 5.74
CA SER A 111 -24.84 -6.90 7.13
C SER A 111 -23.77 -7.99 7.29
N LEU A 112 -22.75 -7.96 6.42
CA LEU A 112 -21.72 -8.98 6.41
C LEU A 112 -20.93 -8.97 7.72
N ALA A 113 -20.82 -10.13 8.37
CA ALA A 113 -20.22 -10.22 9.69
C ALA A 113 -18.70 -9.97 9.70
N ASP A 114 -18.00 -10.48 8.67
CA ASP A 114 -16.53 -10.53 8.69
C ASP A 114 -15.89 -10.38 7.29
N PRO A 115 -16.20 -9.31 6.54
CA PRO A 115 -15.51 -9.05 5.29
C PRO A 115 -14.07 -8.58 5.54
N GLU A 116 -13.17 -8.94 4.63
CA GLU A 116 -11.83 -8.39 4.51
C GLU A 116 -11.85 -7.16 3.57
N PRO A 117 -11.28 -6.02 3.99
CA PRO A 117 -11.15 -4.84 3.14
C PRO A 117 -10.29 -5.09 1.90
N PHE A 118 -10.68 -4.50 0.77
CA PHE A 118 -9.92 -4.53 -0.48
C PHE A 118 -8.45 -4.12 -0.28
N LYS A 119 -8.22 -3.06 0.52
CA LYS A 119 -6.86 -2.59 0.86
C LYS A 119 -5.98 -3.68 1.45
N SER A 120 -6.52 -4.45 2.39
CA SER A 120 -5.77 -5.48 3.12
C SER A 120 -5.34 -6.61 2.19
N GLU A 121 -6.25 -7.04 1.31
CA GLU A 121 -5.95 -8.08 0.33
C GLU A 121 -4.94 -7.58 -0.72
N VAL A 122 -5.09 -6.38 -1.26
CA VAL A 122 -4.13 -5.79 -2.20
C VAL A 122 -2.73 -5.71 -1.61
N ASN A 123 -2.62 -5.19 -0.39
CA ASN A 123 -1.33 -5.08 0.31
C ASN A 123 -0.65 -6.45 0.45
N ARG A 124 -1.45 -7.49 0.74
CA ARG A 124 -0.96 -8.87 0.90
C ARG A 124 -0.55 -9.49 -0.43
N GLU A 125 -1.40 -9.44 -1.45
CA GLU A 125 -1.14 -10.13 -2.72
C GLU A 125 -0.06 -9.43 -3.54
N VAL A 126 -0.07 -8.09 -3.62
CA VAL A 126 1.01 -7.34 -4.27
C VAL A 126 2.30 -7.45 -3.45
N GLY A 127 2.22 -7.40 -2.11
CA GLY A 127 3.38 -7.60 -1.25
C GLY A 127 4.08 -8.95 -1.48
N LYS A 128 3.31 -10.04 -1.54
CA LYS A 128 3.85 -11.38 -1.89
C LYS A 128 4.53 -11.37 -3.26
N ALA A 129 3.90 -10.79 -4.28
CA ALA A 129 4.43 -10.75 -5.64
C ALA A 129 5.73 -9.92 -5.73
N VAL A 130 5.81 -8.79 -5.01
CA VAL A 130 7.02 -7.97 -4.92
C VAL A 130 8.14 -8.69 -4.16
N SER A 131 7.84 -9.30 -3.02
CA SER A 131 8.82 -10.07 -2.25
C SER A 131 9.37 -11.25 -3.05
N ALA A 132 8.54 -11.95 -3.82
CA ALA A 132 8.99 -13.04 -4.69
C ALA A 132 9.97 -12.60 -5.77
N ARG A 133 9.85 -11.37 -6.28
CA ARG A 133 10.73 -10.82 -7.33
C ARG A 133 11.99 -10.15 -6.80
N THR A 134 11.89 -9.48 -5.66
CA THR A 134 13.00 -8.69 -5.08
C THR A 134 13.82 -9.47 -4.05
N GLY A 135 13.26 -10.56 -3.50
CA GLY A 135 13.84 -11.29 -2.37
C GLY A 135 13.79 -10.52 -1.04
N LYS A 136 13.12 -9.37 -0.99
CA LYS A 136 13.03 -8.49 0.19
C LYS A 136 11.89 -8.90 1.10
N VAL A 137 12.07 -8.67 2.40
CA VAL A 137 11.13 -9.11 3.43
C VAL A 137 10.15 -7.98 3.78
N VAL A 138 8.90 -8.33 4.07
CA VAL A 138 7.91 -7.35 4.52
C VAL A 138 8.08 -7.07 6.01
N ASP A 139 8.21 -5.79 6.40
CA ASP A 139 8.19 -5.36 7.81
C ASP A 139 7.07 -4.33 8.04
N PHE A 140 6.09 -4.68 8.86
CA PHE A 140 4.94 -3.83 9.17
C PHE A 140 5.22 -2.74 10.22
N LYS A 141 6.31 -2.86 10.97
CA LYS A 141 6.65 -1.96 12.08
C LYS A 141 7.77 -0.99 11.71
N LYS A 142 8.80 -1.48 11.01
CA LYS A 142 9.99 -0.72 10.66
C LYS A 142 10.47 -1.07 9.24
N PRO A 143 9.68 -0.76 8.21
CA PRO A 143 10.13 -0.90 6.83
C PRO A 143 11.24 0.11 6.51
N ASP A 144 12.19 -0.25 5.66
CA ASP A 144 13.14 0.71 5.09
C ASP A 144 12.45 1.55 4.02
N VAL A 145 11.56 0.92 3.24
CA VAL A 145 10.83 1.55 2.14
C VAL A 145 9.34 1.24 2.25
N VAL A 146 8.50 2.28 2.18
CA VAL A 146 7.05 2.16 2.06
C VAL A 146 6.64 2.45 0.62
N ILE A 147 5.93 1.52 0.01
CA ILE A 147 5.44 1.58 -1.35
C ILE A 147 3.94 1.82 -1.30
N ILE A 148 3.45 2.88 -1.94
CA ILE A 148 2.02 3.20 -2.00
C ILE A 148 1.56 3.07 -3.44
N LEU A 149 0.68 2.10 -3.69
CA LEU A 149 0.02 1.89 -4.97
C LEU A 149 -1.11 2.91 -5.12
N ASP A 150 -1.04 3.75 -6.16
CA ASP A 150 -2.15 4.59 -6.57
C ASP A 150 -2.99 3.85 -7.63
N ALA A 151 -3.96 3.07 -7.17
CA ALA A 151 -4.77 2.23 -8.06
C ALA A 151 -5.60 3.02 -9.07
N LEU A 152 -5.89 4.30 -8.81
CA LEU A 152 -6.60 5.17 -9.74
C LEU A 152 -5.63 5.81 -10.75
N GLY A 153 -4.52 6.35 -10.26
CA GLY A 153 -3.52 7.01 -11.09
C GLY A 153 -2.62 6.06 -11.89
N GLY A 154 -2.59 4.77 -11.53
CA GLY A 154 -1.73 3.77 -12.17
C GLY A 154 -0.25 3.89 -11.80
N ASN A 155 0.10 4.70 -10.80
CA ASN A 155 1.47 4.99 -10.40
C ASN A 155 1.83 4.35 -9.06
N VAL A 156 3.14 4.28 -8.80
CA VAL A 156 3.69 3.81 -7.53
C VAL A 156 4.45 4.96 -6.88
N GLU A 157 4.09 5.29 -5.65
CA GLU A 157 4.80 6.25 -4.82
C GLU A 157 5.75 5.47 -3.88
N VAL A 158 6.99 5.92 -3.76
CA VAL A 158 8.01 5.29 -2.92
C VAL A 158 8.43 6.28 -1.84
N GLN A 159 8.30 5.88 -0.58
CA GLN A 159 8.72 6.65 0.58
C GLN A 159 9.87 5.91 1.26
N VAL A 160 11.04 6.54 1.31
CA VAL A 160 12.23 5.99 1.97
C VAL A 160 12.27 6.51 3.41
N ASN A 161 12.33 5.61 4.38
CA ASN A 161 12.44 5.99 5.78
C ASN A 161 13.86 6.47 6.10
N SER A 162 13.96 7.55 6.89
CA SER A 162 15.25 8.12 7.27
C SER A 162 16.09 7.14 8.08
N VAL A 163 17.38 7.07 7.74
CA VAL A 163 18.39 6.43 8.58
C VAL A 163 18.93 7.46 9.56
N PHE A 164 19.01 7.09 10.84
CA PHE A 164 19.54 7.95 11.88
C PHE A 164 20.94 7.50 12.25
N PHE A 165 21.91 8.42 12.14
CA PHE A 165 23.26 8.21 12.63
C PHE A 165 23.37 8.79 14.04
N TYR A 166 24.00 8.04 14.94
CA TYR A 166 24.34 8.51 16.28
C TYR A 166 25.83 8.37 16.50
N GLY A 167 26.44 9.41 17.06
CA GLY A 167 27.86 9.44 17.35
C GLY A 167 28.18 10.49 18.39
N ARG A 168 29.48 10.71 18.61
CA ARG A 168 30.02 11.78 19.43
C ARG A 168 31.05 12.52 18.61
N TYR A 169 30.96 13.84 18.58
CA TYR A 169 31.98 14.70 17.98
C TYR A 169 32.79 15.37 19.10
N GLN A 170 34.01 15.78 18.77
CA GLN A 170 34.85 16.62 19.62
C GLN A 170 34.99 17.99 18.96
N LYS A 171 34.69 19.03 19.71
CA LYS A 171 34.77 20.41 19.24
C LYS A 171 36.02 21.07 19.80
N PHE A 172 37.05 21.19 18.96
CA PHE A 172 38.35 21.75 19.36
C PHE A 172 38.46 23.26 19.18
N GLU A 173 37.70 23.82 18.25
CA GLU A 173 37.72 25.25 17.94
C GLU A 173 36.70 26.04 18.78
N ARG A 174 37.14 27.19 19.32
CA ARG A 174 36.28 28.14 20.02
C ARG A 174 35.70 29.14 19.03
N GLY A 175 34.42 29.47 19.15
CA GLY A 175 33.76 30.49 18.32
C GLY A 175 32.85 29.93 17.23
N ILE A 176 33.01 28.66 16.84
CA ILE A 176 32.07 27.97 15.95
C ILE A 176 30.77 27.61 16.70
N PRO A 177 29.57 27.88 16.17
CA PRO A 177 28.30 27.48 16.78
C PRO A 177 28.01 25.97 16.64
N GLN A 178 26.99 25.49 17.36
CA GLN A 178 26.58 24.08 17.29
C GLN A 178 25.72 23.76 16.07
N THR A 179 24.81 24.67 15.73
CA THR A 179 23.88 24.59 14.60
C THR A 179 24.17 25.74 13.63
N HIS A 180 23.59 25.71 12.44
CA HIS A 180 23.61 26.87 11.53
C HIS A 180 22.87 28.08 12.16
N TRP A 181 23.41 29.29 11.97
CA TRP A 181 22.80 30.54 12.43
C TRP A 181 22.66 31.50 11.26
N ASP A 182 21.42 31.74 10.83
CA ASP A 182 21.12 32.73 9.80
C ASP A 182 21.58 34.14 10.21
N CYS A 183 22.04 34.92 9.23
CA CYS A 183 22.30 36.34 9.42
C CYS A 183 21.03 37.06 9.87
N ARG A 184 21.12 37.79 10.98
CA ARG A 184 19.97 38.48 11.60
C ARG A 184 19.30 39.53 10.70
N GLU A 185 20.05 40.11 9.77
CA GLU A 185 19.58 41.16 8.87
C GLU A 185 18.79 40.59 7.68
N CYS A 186 19.35 39.59 7.00
CA CYS A 186 18.77 39.05 5.77
C CYS A 186 17.98 37.74 5.95
N ARG A 187 18.12 37.08 7.12
CA ARG A 187 17.50 35.78 7.47
C ARG A 187 17.83 34.70 6.44
N GLY A 188 19.13 34.43 6.22
CA GLY A 188 19.59 33.40 5.30
C GLY A 188 19.70 33.82 3.83
N ARG A 189 19.16 34.99 3.44
CA ARG A 189 19.13 35.41 2.02
C ARG A 189 20.47 35.91 1.44
N GLY A 190 21.40 36.32 2.30
CA GLY A 190 22.64 37.01 1.91
C GLY A 190 22.47 38.52 1.80
N CYS A 191 23.39 39.28 2.41
CA CYS A 191 23.49 40.73 2.27
C CYS A 191 24.93 41.20 2.50
N GLU A 192 25.25 42.45 2.18
CA GLU A 192 26.58 43.04 2.40
C GLU A 192 27.09 42.84 3.84
N LYS A 193 26.20 42.88 4.83
CA LYS A 193 26.53 42.76 6.26
C LYS A 193 27.10 41.38 6.64
N CYS A 194 26.71 40.33 5.93
CA CYS A 194 27.27 38.99 6.08
C CYS A 194 28.18 38.61 4.90
N ASN A 195 28.65 39.57 4.12
CA ASN A 195 29.41 39.31 2.89
C ASN A 195 28.68 38.34 1.94
N PHE A 196 27.36 38.46 1.84
CA PHE A 196 26.48 37.67 0.97
C PHE A 196 26.39 36.16 1.29
N THR A 197 26.90 35.70 2.44
CA THR A 197 26.82 34.27 2.82
C THR A 197 25.46 33.86 3.33
N GLY A 198 24.66 34.82 3.80
CA GLY A 198 23.38 34.55 4.46
C GLY A 198 23.50 34.06 5.90
N ALA A 199 24.72 33.76 6.37
CA ALA A 199 24.99 33.19 7.68
C ALA A 199 25.63 34.21 8.65
N GLN A 200 25.38 34.05 9.95
CA GLN A 200 26.03 34.84 11.01
C GLN A 200 27.45 34.32 11.31
N TYR A 201 27.65 33.01 11.20
CA TYR A 201 28.95 32.32 11.25
C TYR A 201 29.08 31.48 9.98
N LEU A 202 30.28 31.39 9.41
CA LEU A 202 30.52 30.69 8.14
C LEU A 202 30.25 29.18 8.25
N ASP A 203 30.73 28.55 9.34
CA ASP A 203 30.62 27.12 9.57
C ASP A 203 29.98 26.83 10.93
N SER A 204 29.33 25.67 11.05
CA SER A 204 28.81 25.12 12.29
C SER A 204 29.18 23.64 12.43
N VAL A 205 29.12 23.10 13.65
CA VAL A 205 29.40 21.67 13.89
C VAL A 205 28.42 20.75 13.14
N GLU A 206 27.19 21.21 12.87
CA GLU A 206 26.19 20.46 12.10
C GLU A 206 26.55 20.31 10.61
N GLU A 207 27.32 21.24 10.07
CA GLU A 207 27.70 21.30 8.65
C GLU A 207 29.07 20.63 8.38
N LEU A 208 29.81 20.27 9.44
CA LEU A 208 31.15 19.64 9.41
C LEU A 208 31.07 18.13 9.60
#